data_AF-A0A0L0MAQ8-F1
#
_entry.id   AF-A0A0L0MAQ8-F1
#
_cell.length_a   1.000
_cell.length_b   1.000
_cell.length_c   1.000
_cell.angle_alpha   90.00
_cell.angle_beta   90.00
_cell.angle_gamma   90.00
#
_symmetry.space_group_name_H-M   'P 1'
#
loop_
_entity.id
_entity.type
_entity.pdbx_description
1 polymer ?
#
loop_
_entity_poly.entity_id
_entity_poly.type
_entity_poly.pdbx_seq_one_letter_code
_entity_poly.pdbx_strand_id
1 'polypeptide(L)' 'MKYSEFRRWLQEQGVEFKPGKGSHFRLTLNGKISSFPNHGSKEIGKGLLEQIKKQLGLK' A
#
# COMPACT_ATOMS: atom_id res chain seq x y z
N MET A 1 3.58 -8.89 -8.85
CA MET A 1 2.23 -8.96 -8.25
C MET A 1 1.46 -7.72 -8.63
N LYS A 2 0.15 -7.83 -8.76
CA LYS A 2 -0.73 -6.73 -9.14
C LYS A 2 -0.95 -5.77 -7.97
N TYR A 3 -1.26 -4.51 -8.26
CA TYR A 3 -1.67 -3.55 -7.22
C TYR A 3 -2.85 -4.07 -6.40
N SER A 4 -3.85 -4.69 -7.03
CA SER A 4 -5.00 -5.28 -6.34
C SER A 4 -4.62 -6.38 -5.36
N GLU A 5 -3.63 -7.21 -5.71
CA GLU A 5 -3.13 -8.29 -4.85
C GLU A 5 -2.36 -7.71 -3.66
N PHE A 6 -1.48 -6.74 -3.91
CA PHE A 6 -0.73 -6.10 -2.83
C PHE A 6 -1.65 -5.32 -1.88
N ARG A 7 -2.68 -4.66 -2.41
CA ARG A 7 -3.70 -3.99 -1.59
C ARG A 7 -4.40 -4.98 -0.66
N ARG A 8 -4.84 -6.12 -1.17
CA ARG A 8 -5.47 -7.18 -0.35
C ARG A 8 -4.51 -7.67 0.73
N TRP A 9 -3.26 -7.94 0.38
CA TRP A 9 -2.25 -8.37 1.35
C TRP A 9 -2.03 -7.32 2.46
N LEU A 10 -1.93 -6.03 2.11
CA LEU A 10 -1.83 -4.94 3.10
C LEU A 10 -3.05 -4.89 4.04
N GLN A 11 -4.26 -5.08 3.52
CA GLN A 11 -5.48 -5.15 4.33
C GLN A 11 -5.43 -6.35 5.30
N GLU A 12 -4.91 -7.50 4.87
CA GLU A 12 -4.71 -8.68 5.72
C GLU A 12 -3.66 -8.44 6.83
N GLN A 13 -2.72 -7.51 6.62
CA GLN A 13 -1.79 -7.04 7.66
C GLN A 13 -2.41 -6.00 8.62
N GLY A 14 -3.69 -5.66 8.45
CA GLY A 14 -4.39 -4.65 9.26
C GLY A 14 -4.08 -3.20 8.85
N VAL A 15 -3.55 -2.98 7.64
CA VAL A 15 -3.31 -1.63 7.13
C VAL A 15 -4.64 -0.97 6.78
N GLU A 16 -4.88 0.20 7.33
CA GLU A 16 -6.06 1.01 7.01
C GLU A 16 -5.80 1.87 5.76
N PHE A 17 -6.82 2.01 4.91
CA PHE A 17 -6.77 2.80 3.68
C PHE A 17 -7.73 3.99 3.81
N LYS A 18 -7.19 5.20 3.71
CA LYS A 18 -7.98 6.45 3.66
C LYS A 18 -7.81 7.13 2.30
N PRO A 19 -8.84 7.80 1.75
CA PRO A 19 -8.69 8.57 0.52
C PRO A 19 -7.56 9.59 0.63
N GLY A 20 -6.66 9.58 -0.35
CA GLY A 20 -5.59 10.57 -0.51
C GLY A 20 -5.90 11.56 -1.62
N LYS A 21 -4.86 12.16 -2.21
CA LYS A 21 -5.00 13.03 -3.38
C LYS A 21 -5.13 12.18 -4.64
N GLY A 22 -6.15 12.45 -5.47
CA GLY A 22 -6.38 11.73 -6.73
C GLY A 22 -6.69 10.25 -6.50
N SER A 23 -6.11 9.37 -7.31
CA SER A 23 -6.29 7.91 -7.24
C SER A 23 -5.42 7.22 -6.18
N HIS A 24 -4.84 7.97 -5.24
CA HIS A 24 -3.96 7.42 -4.20
C HIS A 24 -4.70 7.24 -2.88
N PHE A 25 -4.33 6.21 -2.13
CA PHE A 25 -4.73 6.02 -0.74
C PHE A 25 -3.60 6.41 0.20
N ARG A 26 -3.95 7.04 1.33
CA ARG A 26 -3.09 7.12 2.51
C ARG A 26 -3.22 5.81 3.28
N LEU A 27 -2.08 5.20 3.59
CA LEU A 27 -2.00 3.99 4.39
C LEU A 27 -1.64 4.34 5.84
N THR A 28 -2.30 3.71 6.82
CA THR A 28 -1.94 3.81 8.23
C THR A 28 -1.81 2.44 8.88
N LEU A 29 -0.73 2.21 9.64
CA LEU A 29 -0.54 1.01 10.46
C LEU A 29 0.30 1.36 11.70
N ASN A 30 -0.25 1.17 12.91
CA ASN A 30 0.47 1.40 14.18
C ASN A 30 1.20 2.76 14.26
N GLY A 31 0.54 3.84 13.84
CA GLY A 31 1.11 5.19 13.81
C GLY A 31 2.05 5.49 12.63
N LYS A 32 2.37 4.49 11.79
CA LYS A 32 3.16 4.65 10.56
C LYS A 32 2.27 4.98 9.38
N ILE A 33 2.82 5.75 8.43
CA ILE A 33 2.09 6.26 7.27
C ILE A 33 2.85 5.92 5.98
N SER A 34 2.10 5.58 4.94
CA SER A 34 2.61 5.49 3.55
C SER A 34 1.54 5.96 2.56
N SER A 35 1.87 5.94 1.26
CA SER A 35 0.95 6.28 0.16
C SER A 35 0.92 5.15 -0.85
N PHE A 36 -0.27 4.79 -1.32
CA PHE A 36 -0.48 3.70 -2.27
C PHE A 36 -1.19 4.20 -3.53
N PRO A 37 -0.57 4.09 -4.72
CA PRO A 37 -1.25 4.39 -5.97
C PRO A 37 -2.19 3.24 -6.37
N ASN A 38 -3.47 3.52 -6.61
CA ASN A 38 -4.46 2.49 -6.93
C ASN A 38 -4.58 2.26 -8.45
N HIS A 39 -3.72 1.41 -9.01
CA HIS A 39 -3.72 1.09 -10.45
C HIS A 39 -4.33 -0.29 -10.78
N GLY A 40 -5.09 -0.89 -9.87
CA GLY A 40 -5.88 -2.09 -10.11
C GLY A 40 -5.05 -3.30 -10.57
N SER A 41 -5.25 -3.71 -11.83
CA SER A 41 -4.67 -4.93 -12.40
C SER A 41 -3.22 -4.80 -12.91
N LYS A 42 -2.65 -3.59 -12.91
CA LYS A 42 -1.24 -3.39 -13.29
C LYS A 42 -0.30 -4.04 -12.27
N GLU A 43 0.90 -4.39 -12.71
CA GLU A 43 1.95 -4.87 -11.81
C GLU A 43 2.56 -3.72 -11.00
N ILE A 44 2.79 -3.96 -9.71
CA ILE A 44 3.53 -3.05 -8.85
C ILE A 44 5.03 -3.29 -9.01
N GLY A 45 5.80 -2.22 -9.18
CA GLY A 45 7.26 -2.31 -9.20
C GLY A 45 7.81 -2.75 -7.85
N LYS A 46 8.82 -3.64 -7.86
CA LYS A 46 9.44 -4.19 -6.65
C LYS A 46 9.92 -3.10 -5.68
N GLY A 47 10.56 -2.04 -6.19
CA GLY A 47 11.05 -0.94 -5.36
C GLY A 47 9.93 -0.22 -4.58
N LEU A 48 8.79 0.02 -5.22
CA LEU A 48 7.64 0.66 -4.57
C LEU A 48 7.03 -0.24 -3.49
N LEU A 49 6.88 -1.53 -3.79
CA LEU A 49 6.38 -2.52 -2.84
C LEU A 49 7.24 -2.56 -1.57
N GLU A 50 8.56 -2.72 -1.73
CA GLU A 50 9.51 -2.77 -0.62
C GLU A 50 9.54 -1.45 0.17
N GLN A 51 9.44 -0.31 -0.51
CA GLN A 51 9.36 0.99 0.13
C GLN A 51 8.11 1.12 1.01
N ILE A 52 6.94 0.71 0.51
CA ILE A 52 5.68 0.76 1.26
C ILE A 52 5.77 -0.14 2.50
N LYS A 53 6.26 -1.37 2.34
CA LYS A 53 6.48 -2.28 3.47
C LYS A 53 7.40 -1.66 4.53
N LYS A 54 8.55 -1.14 4.12
CA LYS A 54 9.53 -0.50 5.02
C LYS A 54 8.90 0.68 5.77
N GLN A 55 8.16 1.56 5.07
CA GLN A 55 7.49 2.71 5.69
C GLN A 55 6.45 2.29 6.73
N LEU A 56 5.72 1.20 6.47
CA LEU A 56 4.75 0.62 7.41
C LEU A 56 5.38 -0.31 8.45
N GLY A 57 6.69 -0.58 8.36
CA GLY A 57 7.40 -1.52 9.24
C GLY A 57 7.00 -2.98 9.07
N LEU A 58 6.52 -3.35 7.88
CA LEU A 58 6.20 -4.71 7.48
C LEU A 58 7.44 -5.39 6.89
N LYS A 59 7.54 -6.71 7.02
CA LYS A 59 8.60 -7.54 6.43
C LYS A 59 8.21 -8.05 5.04
#